data_AF-A0A3D4MEL0-F1
#
_entry.id   AF-A0A3D4MEL0-F1
#
_cell.length_a   1.000
_cell.length_b   1.000
_cell.length_c   1.000
_cell.angle_alpha   90.00
_cell.angle_beta   90.00
_cell.angle_gamma   90.00
#
_symmetry.space_group_name_H-M   'P 1'
#
loop_
_entity.id
_entity.type
_entity.pdbx_description
1 polymer ?
#
loop_
_entity_poly.entity_id
_entity_poly.type
_entity_poly.pdbx_seq_one_letter_code
_entity_poly.pdbx_strand_id
1 'polypeptide(L)'
;MSPFVEWNSLLLSHFFPPSAEGEETWLHATRMALDSIGLRLGGAEGLVAAIEEGPPWLSDYRTVADAAGRLVRQRTAERRSPSYVDPGDIDATYAGVRAPAYLPYLALWVLAASDATHGFYARVEQLSAKPFPRDESTVRDEMIGAWQDLEKWSRACDGRFGVFAVRVLGCHRFVGMPRSQCLMSPKDMLGLPRLFSECGVRPRQPLKGHLFGQMAARATEAYYLSTGLRGAFADPAYEEPLRHMVASALETWDGTTPRIGVGASAEVTREDARHNGAEMDVVMLVLRPGTTATADWDVHWRIPALGGAGTVDLVAGDGRWQATLEETGTHASTRSAGLQDEAGRLVVKAGASDVEFTALFVEGGDENGPGVRRLVLPMRQIRVLAWDVPDSALGQELIEREVPLSGPCFLLYADDQAGFLARHLGASRARWEPFISKGLPRGWSLGGLHHCELLLPEQRLALAGGQGVSSGLARIPLVG
;
A
#
# COMPACT_ATOMS: atom_id res chain seq x y z
N MET A 1 -30.11 -22.88 1.89
CA MET A 1 -29.19 -23.24 2.99
C MET A 1 -29.09 -21.98 3.85
N SER A 2 -28.76 -22.04 5.15
CA SER A 2 -28.72 -20.76 5.92
C SER A 2 -27.51 -19.93 5.49
N PRO A 3 -27.57 -18.59 5.57
CA PRO A 3 -26.45 -17.72 5.19
C PRO A 3 -25.14 -18.07 5.90
N PHE A 4 -25.20 -18.41 7.20
CA PHE A 4 -24.02 -18.83 7.97
C PHE A 4 -23.33 -20.06 7.37
N VAL A 5 -24.12 -21.05 6.95
CA VAL A 5 -23.61 -22.30 6.36
C VAL A 5 -22.99 -22.03 4.99
N GLU A 6 -23.66 -21.21 4.17
CA GLU A 6 -23.15 -20.82 2.85
C GLU A 6 -21.81 -20.08 2.97
N TRP A 7 -21.67 -19.18 3.95
CA TRP A 7 -20.40 -18.53 4.26
C TRP A 7 -19.34 -19.50 4.74
N ASN A 8 -19.66 -20.45 5.62
CA ASN A 8 -18.68 -21.44 6.06
C ASN A 8 -18.16 -22.29 4.89
N SER A 9 -19.04 -22.73 3.99
CA SER A 9 -18.67 -23.48 2.79
C SER A 9 -17.84 -22.65 1.81
N LEU A 10 -18.17 -21.37 1.65
CA LEU A 10 -17.38 -20.45 0.82
C LEU A 10 -15.97 -20.24 1.39
N LEU A 11 -15.86 -19.99 2.69
CA LEU A 11 -14.56 -19.80 3.35
C LEU A 11 -13.71 -21.07 3.31
N LEU A 12 -14.32 -22.25 3.50
CA LEU A 12 -13.64 -23.54 3.34
C LEU A 12 -13.10 -23.69 1.92
N SER A 13 -13.97 -23.58 0.91
CA SER A 13 -13.57 -23.78 -0.49
C SER A 13 -12.55 -22.77 -1.00
N HIS A 14 -12.56 -21.54 -0.47
CA HIS A 14 -11.60 -20.51 -0.86
C HIS A 14 -10.24 -20.66 -0.17
N PHE A 15 -10.22 -20.81 1.16
CA PHE A 15 -8.97 -20.83 1.92
C PHE A 15 -8.37 -22.22 2.06
N PHE A 16 -9.19 -23.27 2.04
CA PHE A 16 -8.77 -24.66 2.21
C PHE A 16 -9.10 -25.56 1.00
N PRO A 17 -8.81 -25.14 -0.25
CA PRO A 17 -9.05 -25.97 -1.42
C PRO A 17 -8.03 -27.12 -1.49
N PRO A 18 -8.35 -28.23 -2.21
CA PRO A 18 -7.37 -29.26 -2.53
C PRO A 18 -6.13 -28.72 -3.26
N SER A 19 -6.26 -27.63 -4.03
CA SER A 19 -5.15 -27.00 -4.73
C SER A 19 -4.13 -26.31 -3.81
N ALA A 20 -4.43 -26.19 -2.52
CA ALA A 20 -3.50 -25.68 -1.52
C ALA A 20 -2.66 -26.80 -0.88
N GLU A 21 -2.66 -28.02 -1.42
CA GLU A 21 -1.95 -29.17 -0.83
C GLU A 21 -0.47 -28.86 -0.52
N GLY A 22 -0.11 -29.03 0.75
CA GLY A 22 1.26 -28.80 1.24
C GLY A 22 1.67 -27.32 1.39
N GLU A 23 0.87 -26.38 0.87
CA GLU A 23 1.11 -24.95 0.96
C GLU A 23 0.67 -24.40 2.32
N GLU A 24 1.30 -23.31 2.77
CA GLU A 24 0.84 -22.61 3.97
C GLU A 24 -0.45 -21.81 3.70
N THR A 25 -1.47 -22.04 4.52
CA THR A 25 -2.79 -21.41 4.37
C THR A 25 -2.98 -20.26 5.38
N TRP A 26 -3.52 -19.15 4.88
CA TRP A 26 -3.83 -17.96 5.67
C TRP A 26 -5.32 -17.63 5.59
N LEU A 27 -5.96 -17.36 6.73
CA LEU A 27 -7.35 -16.94 6.75
C LEU A 27 -7.46 -15.42 6.52
N HIS A 28 -7.11 -14.95 5.32
CA HIS A 28 -7.01 -13.53 4.98
C HIS A 28 -8.37 -12.85 4.74
N ALA A 29 -9.26 -12.89 5.73
CA ALA A 29 -10.61 -12.33 5.65
C ALA A 29 -10.66 -10.80 5.89
N THR A 30 -9.95 -10.03 5.05
CA THR A 30 -10.11 -8.57 4.99
C THR A 30 -11.41 -8.19 4.30
N ARG A 31 -11.88 -6.95 4.47
CA ARG A 31 -13.07 -6.44 3.78
C ARG A 31 -12.99 -6.64 2.27
N MET A 32 -11.88 -6.25 1.66
CA MET A 32 -11.63 -6.43 0.22
C MET A 32 -11.67 -7.90 -0.21
N ALA A 33 -11.06 -8.80 0.56
CA ALA A 33 -11.09 -10.23 0.26
C ALA A 33 -12.52 -10.80 0.35
N LEU A 34 -13.25 -10.45 1.41
CA LEU A 34 -14.64 -10.89 1.61
C LEU A 34 -15.59 -10.34 0.55
N ASP A 35 -15.44 -9.08 0.14
CA ASP A 35 -16.21 -8.47 -0.94
C ASP A 35 -15.94 -9.16 -2.29
N SER A 36 -14.70 -9.61 -2.52
CA SER A 36 -14.31 -10.35 -3.72
C SER A 36 -14.90 -11.76 -3.75
N ILE A 37 -14.67 -12.57 -2.72
CA ILE A 37 -15.08 -13.99 -2.71
C ILE A 37 -16.58 -14.16 -2.45
N GLY A 38 -17.17 -13.23 -1.70
CA GLY A 38 -18.52 -13.28 -1.19
C GLY A 38 -19.48 -12.31 -1.87
N LEU A 39 -19.16 -11.77 -3.05
CA LEU A 39 -20.00 -10.80 -3.76
C LEU A 39 -21.47 -11.24 -3.85
N ARG A 40 -21.70 -12.51 -4.17
CA ARG A 40 -23.03 -13.16 -4.26
C ARG A 40 -23.73 -13.37 -2.91
N LEU A 41 -22.99 -13.30 -1.81
CA LEU A 41 -23.50 -13.43 -0.43
C LEU A 41 -23.57 -12.08 0.29
N GLY A 42 -23.32 -10.95 -0.40
CA GLY A 42 -23.35 -9.61 0.17
C GLY A 42 -22.01 -9.09 0.70
N GLY A 43 -20.89 -9.73 0.34
CA GLY A 43 -19.54 -9.29 0.73
C GLY A 43 -19.31 -9.31 2.24
N ALA A 44 -18.45 -8.44 2.75
CA ALA A 44 -18.14 -8.36 4.17
C ALA A 44 -19.39 -8.10 5.04
N GLU A 45 -20.32 -7.26 4.57
CA GLU A 45 -21.59 -7.00 5.27
C GLU A 45 -22.51 -8.24 5.28
N GLY A 46 -22.49 -9.02 4.20
CA GLY A 46 -23.17 -10.30 4.13
C GLY A 46 -22.65 -11.32 5.14
N LEU A 47 -21.34 -11.38 5.36
CA LEU A 47 -20.74 -12.21 6.40
C LEU A 47 -21.20 -11.75 7.80
N VAL A 48 -21.18 -10.44 8.05
CA VAL A 48 -21.64 -9.84 9.31
C VAL A 48 -23.10 -10.21 9.60
N ALA A 49 -23.99 -10.04 8.62
CA ALA A 49 -25.40 -10.43 8.75
C ALA A 49 -25.57 -11.94 9.02
N ALA A 50 -24.80 -12.78 8.34
CA ALA A 50 -24.83 -14.23 8.54
C ALA A 50 -24.36 -14.65 9.94
N ILE A 51 -23.41 -13.91 10.53
CA ILE A 51 -22.95 -14.13 11.90
C ILE A 51 -23.99 -13.70 12.92
N GLU A 52 -24.68 -12.59 12.68
CA GLU A 52 -25.77 -12.12 13.53
C GLU A 52 -26.89 -13.16 13.62
N GLU A 53 -27.27 -13.76 12.49
CA GLU A 53 -28.20 -14.89 12.43
C GLU A 53 -27.62 -16.14 13.12
N GLY A 54 -26.35 -16.45 12.86
CA GLY A 54 -25.63 -17.58 13.41
C GLY A 54 -25.97 -18.92 12.75
N PRO A 55 -25.31 -20.01 13.19
CA PRO A 55 -25.58 -21.34 12.66
C PRO A 55 -26.97 -21.83 13.12
N PRO A 56 -27.78 -22.41 12.22
CA PRO A 56 -29.18 -22.74 12.48
C PRO A 56 -29.36 -23.84 13.54
N TRP A 57 -28.28 -24.55 13.88
CA TRP A 57 -28.26 -25.60 14.90
C TRP A 57 -27.67 -25.16 16.25
N LEU A 58 -27.41 -23.86 16.43
CA LEU A 58 -26.94 -23.30 17.67
C LEU A 58 -27.84 -22.14 18.09
N SER A 59 -28.59 -22.32 19.18
CA SER A 59 -29.30 -21.23 19.83
C SER A 59 -28.54 -20.72 21.06
N ASP A 60 -28.87 -19.49 21.47
CA ASP A 60 -28.54 -18.96 22.80
C ASP A 60 -27.05 -18.98 23.17
N TYR A 61 -26.20 -18.57 22.23
CA TYR A 61 -24.78 -18.33 22.50
C TYR A 61 -24.56 -16.87 22.94
N ARG A 62 -23.68 -16.71 23.93
CA ARG A 62 -23.43 -15.41 24.60
C ARG A 62 -22.58 -14.48 23.75
N THR A 63 -21.58 -15.04 23.07
CA THR A 63 -20.58 -14.32 22.29
C THR A 63 -20.17 -15.13 21.08
N VAL A 64 -19.57 -14.47 20.09
CA VAL A 64 -18.99 -15.18 18.92
C VAL A 64 -17.91 -16.20 19.31
N ALA A 65 -17.18 -15.98 20.41
CA ALA A 65 -16.21 -16.97 20.90
C ALA A 65 -16.88 -18.20 21.53
N ASP A 66 -17.95 -18.00 22.31
CA ASP A 66 -18.76 -19.10 22.84
C ASP A 66 -19.35 -19.94 21.69
N ALA A 67 -19.83 -19.29 20.64
CA ALA A 67 -20.31 -19.99 19.45
C ALA A 67 -19.21 -20.81 18.76
N ALA A 68 -18.05 -20.21 18.50
CA ALA A 68 -16.91 -20.90 17.91
C ALA A 68 -16.48 -22.11 18.75
N GLY A 69 -16.36 -21.95 20.07
CA GLY A 69 -16.00 -23.02 21.00
C GLY A 69 -17.00 -24.18 21.03
N ARG A 70 -18.31 -23.88 21.00
CA ARG A 70 -19.35 -24.91 20.90
C ARG A 70 -19.27 -25.67 19.57
N LEU A 71 -18.99 -24.98 18.47
CA LEU A 71 -18.83 -25.61 17.15
C LEU A 71 -17.57 -26.48 17.08
N VAL A 72 -16.45 -26.07 17.68
CA VAL A 72 -15.25 -26.90 17.85
C VAL A 72 -15.60 -28.19 18.58
N ARG A 73 -16.32 -28.10 19.70
CA ARG A 73 -16.78 -29.27 20.47
C ARG A 73 -17.69 -30.18 19.65
N GLN A 74 -18.65 -29.63 18.90
CA GLN A 74 -19.54 -30.42 18.04
C GLN A 74 -18.76 -31.13 16.93
N ARG A 75 -17.81 -30.45 16.28
CA ARG A 75 -16.98 -31.04 15.21
C ARG A 75 -16.15 -32.22 15.71
N THR A 76 -15.56 -32.09 16.90
CA THR A 76 -14.61 -33.04 17.49
C THR A 76 -15.28 -34.17 18.28
N ALA A 77 -16.55 -34.01 18.67
CA ALA A 77 -17.29 -35.05 19.41
C ALA A 77 -17.41 -36.38 18.64
N GLU A 78 -17.42 -37.49 19.37
CA GLU A 78 -17.72 -38.81 18.81
C GLU A 78 -19.18 -38.92 18.34
N ARG A 79 -20.11 -38.32 19.11
CA ARG A 79 -21.53 -38.20 18.79
C ARG A 79 -21.90 -36.74 18.69
N ARG A 80 -22.36 -36.32 17.52
CA ARG A 80 -22.76 -34.94 17.25
C ARG A 80 -24.25 -34.74 17.47
N SER A 81 -24.64 -33.48 17.64
CA SER A 81 -26.07 -33.13 17.63
C SER A 81 -26.69 -33.56 16.29
N PRO A 82 -27.90 -34.14 16.27
CA PRO A 82 -28.61 -34.46 15.03
C PRO A 82 -28.85 -33.25 14.12
N SER A 83 -28.84 -32.04 14.69
CA SER A 83 -29.00 -30.78 13.97
C SER A 83 -27.69 -30.23 13.39
N TYR A 84 -26.54 -30.75 13.80
CA TYR A 84 -25.25 -30.28 13.32
C TYR A 84 -25.11 -30.58 11.82
N VAL A 85 -24.76 -29.55 11.05
CA VAL A 85 -24.48 -29.71 9.62
C VAL A 85 -22.96 -29.85 9.46
N ASP A 86 -22.51 -31.05 9.08
CA ASP A 86 -21.11 -31.28 8.74
C ASP A 86 -20.85 -30.69 7.33
N PRO A 87 -19.80 -29.87 7.15
CA PRO A 87 -19.45 -29.39 5.81
C PRO A 87 -19.23 -30.49 4.78
N GLY A 88 -18.79 -31.69 5.20
CA GLY A 88 -18.65 -32.86 4.34
C GLY A 88 -19.96 -33.45 3.82
N ASP A 89 -21.10 -33.12 4.44
CA ASP A 89 -22.44 -33.48 3.93
C ASP A 89 -22.91 -32.51 2.84
N ILE A 90 -22.28 -31.34 2.73
CA ILE A 90 -22.59 -30.30 1.73
C ILE A 90 -21.67 -30.42 0.52
N ASP A 91 -20.38 -30.61 0.77
CA ASP A 91 -19.36 -30.70 -0.26
C ASP A 91 -18.53 -31.98 -0.05
N ALA A 92 -18.63 -32.87 -1.03
CA ALA A 92 -17.97 -34.18 -1.03
C ALA A 92 -16.43 -34.07 -0.93
N THR A 93 -15.86 -32.92 -1.28
CA THR A 93 -14.43 -32.61 -1.07
C THR A 93 -14.02 -32.79 0.39
N TYR A 94 -14.91 -32.45 1.32
CA TYR A 94 -14.66 -32.52 2.77
C TYR A 94 -15.32 -33.74 3.44
N ALA A 95 -15.79 -34.71 2.65
CA ALA A 95 -16.42 -35.90 3.19
C ALA A 95 -15.46 -36.69 4.10
N GLY A 96 -15.96 -37.07 5.28
CA GLY A 96 -15.23 -37.92 6.23
C GLY A 96 -14.09 -37.25 7.01
N VAL A 97 -13.71 -36.00 6.69
CA VAL A 97 -12.61 -35.30 7.37
C VAL A 97 -13.04 -34.32 8.45
N ARG A 98 -14.35 -34.26 8.75
CA ARG A 98 -14.89 -33.45 9.85
C ARG A 98 -14.45 -31.98 9.76
N ALA A 99 -14.68 -31.36 8.60
CA ALA A 99 -14.18 -30.01 8.33
C ALA A 99 -14.77 -28.95 9.31
N PRO A 100 -14.04 -27.86 9.58
CA PRO A 100 -14.48 -26.78 10.45
C PRO A 100 -15.80 -26.15 10.03
N ALA A 101 -16.73 -26.02 10.98
CA ALA A 101 -18.03 -25.35 10.80
C ALA A 101 -18.09 -23.95 11.44
N TYR A 102 -16.94 -23.43 11.89
CA TYR A 102 -16.80 -22.18 12.64
C TYR A 102 -15.98 -21.10 11.92
N LEU A 103 -15.63 -21.31 10.65
CA LEU A 103 -14.80 -20.34 9.91
C LEU A 103 -15.40 -18.92 9.85
N PRO A 104 -16.73 -18.71 9.74
CA PRO A 104 -17.30 -17.36 9.78
C PRO A 104 -16.89 -16.57 11.03
N TYR A 105 -16.80 -17.20 12.20
CA TYR A 105 -16.40 -16.53 13.43
C TYR A 105 -14.92 -16.18 13.47
N LEU A 106 -14.04 -17.03 12.89
CA LEU A 106 -12.63 -16.71 12.74
C LEU A 106 -12.43 -15.57 11.72
N ALA A 107 -13.16 -15.63 10.59
CA ALA A 107 -13.14 -14.59 9.56
C ALA A 107 -13.60 -13.23 10.11
N LEU A 108 -14.62 -13.19 10.97
CA LEU A 108 -15.02 -11.97 11.68
C LEU A 108 -13.88 -11.35 12.48
N TRP A 109 -13.10 -12.17 13.17
CA TRP A 109 -12.01 -11.70 14.00
C TRP A 109 -10.85 -11.16 13.17
N VAL A 110 -10.58 -11.80 12.04
CA VAL A 110 -9.64 -11.28 11.05
C VAL A 110 -10.14 -9.95 10.49
N LEU A 111 -11.42 -9.86 10.09
CA LEU A 111 -12.03 -8.61 9.60
C LEU A 111 -11.98 -7.49 10.66
N ALA A 112 -12.27 -7.80 11.91
CA ALA A 112 -12.16 -6.85 13.01
C ALA A 112 -10.70 -6.39 13.21
N ALA A 113 -9.73 -7.29 13.05
CA ALA A 113 -8.32 -6.97 13.14
C ALA A 113 -7.82 -6.13 11.95
N SER A 114 -8.35 -6.36 10.75
CA SER A 114 -8.02 -5.58 9.56
C SER A 114 -8.66 -4.19 9.59
N ASP A 115 -9.90 -4.06 10.07
CA ASP A 115 -10.61 -2.78 10.08
C ASP A 115 -10.19 -1.86 11.23
N ALA A 116 -9.69 -2.41 12.34
CA ALA A 116 -9.44 -1.64 13.56
C ALA A 116 -8.06 -0.94 13.57
N THR A 117 -8.05 0.38 13.42
CA THR A 117 -6.87 1.22 13.73
C THR A 117 -6.58 1.22 15.24
N HIS A 118 -7.63 1.31 16.06
CA HIS A 118 -7.62 1.17 17.53
C HIS A 118 -8.89 0.43 17.99
N GLY A 119 -8.89 -0.13 19.21
CA GLY A 119 -10.11 -0.69 19.81
C GLY A 119 -10.62 -1.99 19.16
N PHE A 120 -9.76 -3.00 18.99
CA PHE A 120 -10.11 -4.29 18.39
C PHE A 120 -11.40 -4.91 18.96
N TYR A 121 -11.55 -4.98 20.29
CA TYR A 121 -12.75 -5.57 20.91
C TYR A 121 -14.01 -4.78 20.63
N ALA A 122 -13.94 -3.44 20.66
CA ALA A 122 -15.08 -2.60 20.30
C ALA A 122 -15.50 -2.84 18.84
N ARG A 123 -14.54 -3.10 17.94
CA ARG A 123 -14.84 -3.47 16.56
C ARG A 123 -15.48 -4.85 16.45
N VAL A 124 -15.01 -5.85 17.22
CA VAL A 124 -15.66 -7.17 17.29
C VAL A 124 -17.10 -7.04 17.80
N GLU A 125 -17.35 -6.22 18.83
CA GLU A 125 -18.70 -5.97 19.34
C GLU A 125 -19.60 -5.34 18.29
N GLN A 126 -19.09 -4.32 17.60
CA GLN A 126 -19.81 -3.65 16.52
C GLN A 126 -20.17 -4.61 15.38
N LEU A 127 -19.21 -5.42 14.92
CA LEU A 127 -19.41 -6.34 13.80
C LEU A 127 -20.23 -7.58 14.16
N SER A 128 -20.30 -7.98 15.43
CA SER A 128 -21.08 -9.14 15.86
C SER A 128 -22.45 -8.79 16.43
N ALA A 129 -22.73 -7.50 16.62
CA ALA A 129 -23.88 -6.99 17.39
C ALA A 129 -24.03 -7.65 18.77
N LYS A 130 -22.94 -8.18 19.34
CA LYS A 130 -22.92 -8.89 20.63
C LYS A 130 -21.85 -8.30 21.54
N PRO A 131 -22.13 -8.17 22.85
CA PRO A 131 -21.16 -7.63 23.79
C PRO A 131 -19.97 -8.58 23.95
N PHE A 132 -18.79 -8.00 24.16
CA PHE A 132 -17.60 -8.72 24.56
C PHE A 132 -17.57 -8.73 26.11
N PRO A 133 -17.68 -9.89 26.76
CA PRO A 133 -17.87 -9.95 28.19
C PRO A 133 -16.61 -9.54 28.95
N ARG A 134 -16.82 -8.96 30.13
CA ARG A 134 -15.76 -8.51 31.03
C ARG A 134 -15.00 -9.67 31.70
N ASP A 135 -15.58 -10.87 31.75
CA ASP A 135 -14.85 -12.08 32.15
C ASP A 135 -14.07 -12.61 30.93
N GLU A 136 -12.85 -12.10 30.80
CA GLU A 136 -12.01 -12.29 29.62
C GLU A 136 -11.48 -13.72 29.48
N SER A 137 -11.46 -14.53 30.55
CA SER A 137 -10.73 -15.80 30.59
C SER A 137 -11.33 -16.87 29.67
N THR A 138 -12.62 -17.18 29.88
CA THR A 138 -13.30 -18.26 29.14
C THR A 138 -13.49 -17.90 27.67
N VAL A 139 -13.81 -16.65 27.36
CA VAL A 139 -13.94 -16.17 25.97
C VAL A 139 -12.60 -16.20 25.24
N ARG A 140 -11.49 -15.95 25.96
CA ARG A 140 -10.15 -16.08 25.40
C ARG A 140 -9.83 -17.52 25.05
N ASP A 141 -10.10 -18.44 25.95
CA ASP A 141 -9.79 -19.86 25.77
C ASP A 141 -10.60 -20.48 24.64
N GLU A 142 -11.89 -20.14 24.50
CA GLU A 142 -12.73 -20.67 23.42
C GLU A 142 -12.22 -20.25 22.04
N MET A 143 -11.84 -18.98 21.85
CA MET A 143 -11.34 -18.55 20.54
C MET A 143 -9.91 -19.02 20.26
N ILE A 144 -9.03 -19.03 21.28
CA ILE A 144 -7.71 -19.65 21.14
C ILE A 144 -7.86 -21.13 20.75
N GLY A 145 -8.81 -21.83 21.38
CA GLY A 145 -9.16 -23.20 21.04
C GLY A 145 -9.62 -23.37 19.59
N ALA A 146 -10.42 -22.45 19.06
CA ALA A 146 -10.85 -22.49 17.66
C ALA A 146 -9.68 -22.32 16.66
N TRP A 147 -8.74 -21.40 16.93
CA TRP A 147 -7.53 -21.26 16.10
C TRP A 147 -6.65 -22.52 16.13
N GLN A 148 -6.42 -23.07 17.33
CA GLN A 148 -5.63 -24.30 17.52
C GLN A 148 -6.30 -25.52 16.90
N ASP A 149 -7.63 -25.59 16.98
CA ASP A 149 -8.42 -26.65 16.37
C ASP A 149 -8.31 -26.62 14.83
N LEU A 150 -8.27 -25.42 14.22
CA LEU A 150 -8.09 -25.25 12.78
C LEU A 150 -6.70 -25.73 12.33
N GLU A 151 -5.64 -25.37 13.05
CA GLU A 151 -4.28 -25.88 12.80
C GLU A 151 -4.20 -27.40 12.99
N LYS A 152 -4.83 -27.93 14.03
CA LYS A 152 -4.86 -29.38 14.27
C LYS A 152 -5.59 -30.10 13.14
N TRP A 153 -6.71 -29.55 12.66
CA TRP A 153 -7.48 -30.14 11.58
C TRP A 153 -6.72 -30.13 10.26
N SER A 154 -6.08 -29.02 9.89
CA SER A 154 -5.32 -28.91 8.64
C SER A 154 -4.17 -29.93 8.61
N ARG A 155 -3.45 -30.09 9.73
CA ARG A 155 -2.40 -31.10 9.90
C ARG A 155 -2.93 -32.53 9.91
N ALA A 156 -4.09 -32.78 10.52
CA ALA A 156 -4.72 -34.11 10.54
C ALA A 156 -5.22 -34.55 9.16
N CYS A 157 -5.37 -33.61 8.22
CA CYS A 157 -5.63 -33.89 6.81
C CYS A 157 -4.34 -34.09 6.00
N ASP A 158 -3.18 -34.25 6.65
CA ASP A 158 -1.86 -34.38 6.03
C ASP A 158 -1.55 -33.26 5.03
N GLY A 159 -2.06 -32.05 5.28
CA GLY A 159 -1.86 -30.89 4.40
C GLY A 159 -2.67 -30.94 3.09
N ARG A 160 -3.58 -31.91 2.91
CA ARG A 160 -4.43 -32.07 1.70
C ARG A 160 -5.25 -30.83 1.32
N PHE A 161 -5.52 -29.96 2.28
CA PHE A 161 -6.26 -28.72 2.10
C PHE A 161 -5.42 -27.48 2.46
N GLY A 162 -4.10 -27.64 2.42
CA GLY A 162 -3.12 -26.70 2.96
C GLY A 162 -2.86 -26.86 4.44
N VAL A 163 -1.81 -26.18 4.91
CA VAL A 163 -1.29 -26.24 6.27
C VAL A 163 -1.54 -24.89 6.95
N PHE A 164 -2.53 -24.86 7.82
CA PHE A 164 -2.79 -23.68 8.65
C PHE A 164 -1.88 -23.67 9.87
N ALA A 165 -1.20 -22.54 10.12
CA ALA A 165 -0.33 -22.35 11.28
C ALA A 165 -0.89 -21.27 12.21
N VAL A 166 -0.99 -21.58 13.52
CA VAL A 166 -1.33 -20.56 14.51
C VAL A 166 -0.11 -19.71 14.79
N ARG A 167 -0.18 -18.44 14.39
CA ARG A 167 0.87 -17.45 14.64
C ARG A 167 0.34 -16.33 15.53
N VAL A 168 1.26 -15.57 16.13
CA VAL A 168 0.93 -14.44 16.99
C VAL A 168 1.74 -13.23 16.54
N LEU A 169 1.04 -12.20 16.07
CA LEU A 169 1.65 -10.92 15.71
C LEU A 169 1.62 -9.93 16.88
N GLY A 170 2.78 -9.51 17.35
CA GLY A 170 2.93 -8.60 18.49
C GLY A 170 2.82 -9.29 19.86
N CYS A 171 2.76 -8.49 20.94
CA CYS A 171 2.84 -9.00 22.32
C CYS A 171 1.51 -9.53 22.90
N HIS A 172 0.37 -9.23 22.26
CA HIS A 172 -0.95 -9.63 22.76
C HIS A 172 -1.47 -10.84 22.02
N ARG A 173 -1.24 -12.05 22.54
CA ARG A 173 -1.61 -13.34 21.92
C ARG A 173 -2.99 -13.36 21.26
N PHE A 174 -4.00 -12.86 21.96
CA PHE A 174 -5.39 -12.91 21.54
C PHE A 174 -5.74 -12.01 20.35
N VAL A 175 -5.15 -10.82 20.29
CA VAL A 175 -5.30 -9.89 19.16
C VAL A 175 -4.28 -10.19 18.06
N GLY A 176 -3.14 -10.76 18.46
CA GLY A 176 -2.03 -11.11 17.59
C GLY A 176 -2.33 -12.29 16.68
N MET A 177 -3.18 -13.23 17.10
CA MET A 177 -3.65 -14.33 16.24
C MET A 177 -4.41 -13.82 15.00
N PRO A 178 -5.54 -13.10 15.12
CA PRO A 178 -6.23 -12.59 13.93
C PRO A 178 -5.38 -11.58 13.15
N ARG A 179 -4.56 -10.76 13.83
CA ARG A 179 -3.63 -9.86 13.15
C ARG A 179 -2.56 -10.58 12.36
N SER A 180 -2.09 -11.75 12.80
CA SER A 180 -1.13 -12.54 12.01
C SER A 180 -1.73 -12.96 10.67
N GLN A 181 -3.06 -13.12 10.58
CA GLN A 181 -3.75 -13.49 9.35
C GLN A 181 -3.95 -12.31 8.39
N CYS A 182 -3.91 -11.09 8.92
CA CYS A 182 -3.82 -9.82 8.18
C CYS A 182 -2.45 -9.19 8.45
N LEU A 183 -1.40 -9.81 7.92
CA LEU A 183 -0.01 -9.41 8.15
C LEU A 183 0.26 -7.91 7.91
N MET A 184 -0.56 -7.23 7.11
CA MET A 184 -0.56 -5.78 6.93
C MET A 184 -1.87 -5.18 7.46
N SER A 185 -1.76 -4.19 8.36
CA SER A 185 -2.88 -3.35 8.77
C SER A 185 -3.13 -2.19 7.78
N PRO A 186 -4.26 -1.46 7.85
CA PRO A 186 -4.47 -0.26 7.04
C PRO A 186 -3.37 0.80 7.23
N LYS A 187 -2.86 0.94 8.47
CA LYS A 187 -1.69 1.80 8.76
C LYS A 187 -0.48 1.36 7.95
N ASP A 188 -0.26 0.05 7.86
CA ASP A 188 0.86 -0.51 7.11
C ASP A 188 0.71 -0.30 5.60
N MET A 189 -0.49 -0.49 5.07
CA MET A 189 -0.78 -0.23 3.65
C MET A 189 -0.50 1.23 3.27
N LEU A 190 -0.82 2.18 4.14
CA LEU A 190 -0.48 3.60 3.96
C LEU A 190 1.01 3.90 4.18
N GLY A 191 1.69 3.12 5.01
CA GLY A 191 3.10 3.29 5.36
C GLY A 191 4.06 2.62 4.39
N LEU A 192 3.67 1.56 3.68
CA LEU A 192 4.50 0.84 2.71
C LEU A 192 5.03 1.73 1.58
N PRO A 193 4.22 2.62 0.95
CA PRO A 193 4.74 3.57 -0.03
C PRO A 193 5.90 4.41 0.50
N ARG A 194 5.83 4.83 1.78
CA ARG A 194 6.93 5.54 2.43
C ARG A 194 8.14 4.66 2.66
N LEU A 195 7.94 3.40 3.08
CA LEU A 195 9.03 2.43 3.19
C LEU A 195 9.71 2.24 1.83
N PHE A 196 8.93 2.20 0.75
CA PHE A 196 9.42 2.03 -0.62
C PHE A 196 10.32 3.20 -1.02
N SER A 197 9.85 4.43 -0.88
CA SER A 197 10.65 5.64 -1.15
C SER A 197 11.87 5.78 -0.24
N GLU A 198 11.75 5.52 1.08
CA GLU A 198 12.90 5.54 1.99
C GLU A 198 13.95 4.49 1.60
N CYS A 199 13.50 3.38 1.03
CA CYS A 199 14.36 2.36 0.44
C CYS A 199 14.62 2.59 -1.04
N GLY A 200 14.36 3.77 -1.62
CA GLY A 200 14.61 4.12 -3.02
C GLY A 200 14.18 3.10 -4.07
N VAL A 201 13.17 2.26 -3.79
CA VAL A 201 12.71 1.25 -4.75
C VAL A 201 11.92 1.92 -5.86
N ARG A 202 11.94 1.35 -7.07
CA ARG A 202 11.14 1.87 -8.18
C ARG A 202 9.71 1.35 -8.11
N PRO A 203 8.73 2.14 -8.57
CA PRO A 203 7.37 1.66 -8.80
C PRO A 203 7.39 0.42 -9.68
N ARG A 204 6.56 -0.57 -9.36
CA ARG A 204 6.32 -1.76 -10.18
C ARG A 204 7.56 -2.59 -10.53
N GLN A 205 8.70 -2.35 -9.87
CA GLN A 205 9.88 -3.18 -10.12
C GLN A 205 9.73 -4.53 -9.42
N PRO A 206 10.30 -5.61 -10.00
CA PRO A 206 10.34 -6.90 -9.34
C PRO A 206 11.08 -6.83 -8.00
N LEU A 207 10.47 -7.38 -6.95
CA LEU A 207 11.08 -7.44 -5.61
C LEU A 207 12.17 -8.52 -5.56
N LYS A 208 13.44 -8.11 -5.70
CA LYS A 208 14.60 -8.99 -5.57
C LYS A 208 14.96 -9.22 -4.09
N GLY A 209 15.57 -10.37 -3.77
CA GLY A 209 15.89 -10.73 -2.38
C GLY A 209 16.74 -9.70 -1.62
N HIS A 210 17.72 -9.07 -2.27
CA HIS A 210 18.54 -8.02 -1.65
C HIS A 210 17.76 -6.71 -1.38
N LEU A 211 16.72 -6.42 -2.16
CA LEU A 211 15.84 -5.26 -1.94
C LEU A 211 14.92 -5.54 -0.76
N PHE A 212 14.35 -6.75 -0.70
CA PHE A 212 13.53 -7.17 0.43
C PHE A 212 14.33 -7.13 1.75
N GLY A 213 15.59 -7.62 1.76
CA GLY A 213 16.45 -7.54 2.94
C GLY A 213 16.71 -6.10 3.43
N GLN A 214 16.89 -5.14 2.51
CA GLN A 214 17.02 -3.72 2.86
C GLN A 214 15.72 -3.14 3.42
N MET A 215 14.59 -3.47 2.79
CA MET A 215 13.28 -3.05 3.26
C MET A 215 12.96 -3.61 4.64
N ALA A 216 13.29 -4.88 4.90
CA ALA A 216 13.11 -5.52 6.19
C ALA A 216 13.93 -4.80 7.28
N ALA A 217 15.22 -4.53 7.02
CA ALA A 217 16.09 -3.79 7.94
C ALA A 217 15.57 -2.37 8.23
N ARG A 218 15.03 -1.67 7.23
CA ARG A 218 14.45 -0.34 7.43
C ARG A 218 13.10 -0.40 8.14
N ALA A 219 12.28 -1.40 7.82
CA ALA A 219 10.93 -1.55 8.34
C ALA A 219 10.93 -1.76 9.85
N THR A 220 11.90 -2.49 10.41
CA THR A 220 11.97 -2.71 11.88
C THR A 220 12.04 -1.40 12.67
N GLU A 221 12.55 -0.32 12.08
CA GLU A 221 12.69 1.01 12.70
C GLU A 221 11.61 2.01 12.24
N ALA A 222 10.77 1.66 11.27
CA ALA A 222 9.82 2.57 10.63
C ALA A 222 8.59 2.85 11.51
N TYR A 223 8.61 3.94 12.27
CA TYR A 223 7.51 4.34 13.19
C TYR A 223 6.13 4.50 12.53
N TYR A 224 6.12 4.78 11.23
CA TYR A 224 4.92 4.90 10.41
C TYR A 224 4.31 3.53 10.04
N LEU A 225 4.99 2.42 10.33
CA LEU A 225 4.43 1.07 10.28
C LEU A 225 3.87 0.67 11.66
N SER A 226 2.97 -0.30 11.67
CA SER A 226 2.44 -0.89 12.89
C SER A 226 3.52 -1.68 13.61
N THR A 227 3.46 -1.73 14.95
CA THR A 227 4.37 -2.59 15.73
C THR A 227 4.26 -4.06 15.33
N GLY A 228 3.10 -4.48 14.81
CA GLY A 228 2.89 -5.82 14.26
C GLY A 228 3.76 -6.05 13.03
N LEU A 229 3.60 -5.24 11.98
CA LEU A 229 4.38 -5.41 10.75
C LEU A 229 5.88 -5.26 10.98
N ARG A 230 6.30 -4.31 11.84
CA ARG A 230 7.71 -4.20 12.24
C ARG A 230 8.25 -5.47 12.90
N GLY A 231 7.45 -6.09 13.77
CA GLY A 231 7.79 -7.38 14.37
C GLY A 231 7.84 -8.51 13.36
N ALA A 232 6.92 -8.54 12.38
CA ALA A 232 6.93 -9.53 11.31
C ALA A 232 8.20 -9.44 10.45
N PHE A 233 8.64 -8.23 10.09
CA PHE A 233 9.89 -8.05 9.33
C PHE A 233 11.15 -8.51 10.09
N ALA A 234 11.08 -8.64 11.42
CA ALA A 234 12.16 -9.14 12.25
C ALA A 234 12.13 -10.66 12.48
N ASP A 235 11.02 -11.33 12.13
CA ASP A 235 10.79 -12.74 12.43
C ASP A 235 10.84 -13.59 11.13
N PRO A 236 11.84 -14.47 10.98
CA PRO A 236 12.02 -15.30 9.78
C PRO A 236 10.80 -16.14 9.42
N ALA A 237 9.93 -16.48 10.38
CA ALA A 237 8.71 -17.22 10.09
C ALA A 237 7.81 -16.49 9.10
N TYR A 238 7.83 -15.15 9.08
CA TYR A 238 6.99 -14.32 8.21
C TYR A 238 7.68 -13.90 6.91
N GLU A 239 8.91 -14.34 6.65
CA GLU A 239 9.71 -13.85 5.52
C GLU A 239 9.01 -14.05 4.17
N GLU A 240 8.65 -15.29 3.83
CA GLU A 240 8.00 -15.63 2.56
C GLU A 240 6.63 -14.93 2.38
N PRO A 241 5.70 -15.01 3.36
CA PRO A 241 4.44 -14.27 3.29
C PRO A 241 4.63 -12.76 3.10
N LEU A 242 5.54 -12.14 3.88
CA LEU A 242 5.84 -10.72 3.76
C LEU A 242 6.41 -10.37 2.39
N ARG A 243 7.31 -11.20 1.86
CA ARG A 243 7.88 -11.00 0.54
C ARG A 243 6.79 -10.97 -0.53
N HIS A 244 5.83 -11.88 -0.48
CA HIS A 244 4.72 -11.91 -1.43
C HIS A 244 3.85 -10.66 -1.35
N MET A 245 3.43 -10.25 -0.15
CA MET A 245 2.57 -9.06 0.00
C MET A 245 3.32 -7.76 -0.32
N VAL A 246 4.58 -7.63 0.08
CA VAL A 246 5.40 -6.46 -0.25
C VAL A 246 5.64 -6.40 -1.75
N ALA A 247 5.84 -7.54 -2.42
CA ALA A 247 5.95 -7.60 -3.88
C ALA A 247 4.65 -7.13 -4.54
N SER A 248 3.50 -7.64 -4.11
CA SER A 248 2.19 -7.24 -4.63
C SER A 248 1.89 -5.75 -4.38
N ALA A 249 2.21 -5.23 -3.20
CA ALA A 249 2.10 -3.81 -2.90
C ALA A 249 3.05 -2.96 -3.76
N LEU A 250 4.26 -3.46 -4.06
CA LEU A 250 5.23 -2.78 -4.93
C LEU A 250 4.80 -2.78 -6.39
N GLU A 251 4.16 -3.86 -6.86
CA GLU A 251 3.58 -3.99 -8.21
C GLU A 251 2.47 -2.99 -8.47
N THR A 252 1.69 -2.66 -7.44
CA THR A 252 0.58 -1.70 -7.53
C THR A 252 0.99 -0.27 -7.18
N TRP A 253 2.11 -0.10 -6.48
CA TRP A 253 2.61 1.23 -6.13
C TRP A 253 3.08 2.01 -7.35
N ASP A 254 2.71 3.29 -7.39
CA ASP A 254 2.90 4.21 -8.50
C ASP A 254 4.02 5.24 -8.24
N GLY A 255 4.80 5.07 -7.16
CA GLY A 255 5.92 5.95 -6.82
C GLY A 255 5.62 7.10 -5.86
N THR A 256 4.40 7.21 -5.32
CA THR A 256 4.08 8.29 -4.38
C THR A 256 4.18 7.93 -2.91
N THR A 257 4.57 8.91 -2.11
CA THR A 257 4.55 8.83 -0.66
C THR A 257 3.53 9.81 -0.08
N PRO A 258 2.59 9.37 0.76
CA PRO A 258 1.77 10.28 1.54
C PRO A 258 2.68 11.13 2.44
N ARG A 259 2.66 12.46 2.30
CA ARG A 259 3.33 13.36 3.24
C ARG A 259 2.52 13.42 4.54
N ILE A 260 2.85 12.55 5.49
CA ILE A 260 2.29 12.64 6.84
C ILE A 260 3.17 13.62 7.62
N GLY A 261 2.69 14.84 7.78
CA GLY A 261 3.31 15.85 8.64
C GLY A 261 3.59 15.27 10.02
N VAL A 262 4.82 15.45 10.50
CA VAL A 262 5.20 15.18 11.88
C VAL A 262 4.51 16.23 12.74
N GLY A 263 3.24 15.99 13.08
CA GLY A 263 2.49 16.79 14.03
C GLY A 263 3.06 16.55 15.42
N ALA A 264 4.00 17.43 15.83
CA ALA A 264 4.28 17.63 17.24
C ALA A 264 2.95 17.94 17.94
N SER A 265 2.64 17.16 18.96
CA SER A 265 1.47 17.32 19.81
C SER A 265 1.51 18.72 20.44
N ALA A 266 0.65 19.62 19.99
CA ALA A 266 0.31 20.84 20.69
C ALA A 266 -1.19 21.08 20.53
N GLU A 267 -1.86 21.17 21.68
CA GLU A 267 -3.29 21.36 21.84
C GLU A 267 -3.78 22.56 21.00
N VAL A 268 -4.77 22.31 20.16
CA VAL A 268 -5.43 23.33 19.35
C VAL A 268 -6.44 24.06 20.24
N THR A 269 -6.04 25.19 20.81
CA THR A 269 -7.00 26.22 21.23
C THR A 269 -7.55 26.91 19.99
N ARG A 270 -8.87 26.81 19.81
CA ARG A 270 -9.65 27.51 18.80
C ARG A 270 -9.59 29.02 19.06
N GLU A 271 -8.83 29.74 18.23
CA GLU A 271 -9.04 31.12 17.78
C GLU A 271 -7.72 31.63 17.19
N ASP A 272 -7.37 31.22 15.97
CA ASP A 272 -6.39 31.91 15.10
C ASP A 272 -6.40 31.31 13.68
N ALA A 273 -7.60 31.03 13.16
CA ALA A 273 -7.79 30.46 11.83
C ALA A 273 -7.72 31.52 10.72
N ARG A 274 -6.62 32.28 10.60
CA ARG A 274 -6.26 33.06 9.40
C ARG A 274 -4.74 33.20 9.29
N HIS A 275 -4.15 32.49 8.32
CA HIS A 275 -2.72 32.37 7.96
C HIS A 275 -1.98 31.17 8.59
N ASN A 276 -2.30 29.96 8.13
CA ASN A 276 -1.34 28.85 8.18
C ASN A 276 -1.01 28.44 6.75
N GLY A 277 0.30 28.42 6.43
CA GLY A 277 0.85 27.94 5.17
C GLY A 277 0.54 26.46 4.99
N ALA A 278 -0.54 26.16 4.29
CA ALA A 278 -0.85 24.80 3.85
C ALA A 278 0.25 24.35 2.87
N GLU A 279 0.86 23.20 3.17
CA GLU A 279 1.84 22.55 2.31
C GLU A 279 1.22 22.30 0.92
N MET A 280 1.82 22.84 -0.14
CA MET A 280 1.30 22.69 -1.51
C MET A 280 1.67 21.31 -2.07
N ASP A 281 0.70 20.65 -2.70
CA ASP A 281 0.92 19.40 -3.44
C ASP A 281 1.85 19.63 -4.64
N VAL A 282 2.63 18.61 -5.03
CA VAL A 282 3.67 18.74 -6.06
C VAL A 282 3.15 18.37 -7.45
N VAL A 283 3.49 19.21 -8.44
CA VAL A 283 3.39 18.88 -9.86
C VAL A 283 4.68 18.19 -10.29
N MET A 284 4.55 17.00 -10.87
CA MET A 284 5.67 16.24 -11.44
C MET A 284 5.81 16.54 -12.93
N LEU A 285 7.06 16.70 -13.37
CA LEU A 285 7.39 16.75 -14.78
C LEU A 285 7.37 15.35 -15.39
N VAL A 286 6.79 15.23 -16.58
CA VAL A 286 6.80 14.01 -17.39
C VAL A 286 7.35 14.34 -18.78
N LEU A 287 8.27 13.52 -19.29
CA LEU A 287 8.68 13.54 -20.69
C LEU A 287 8.09 12.33 -21.41
N ARG A 288 7.42 12.58 -22.53
CA ARG A 288 6.93 11.53 -23.44
C ARG A 288 7.64 11.61 -24.79
N PRO A 289 7.79 10.49 -25.51
CA PRO A 289 8.28 10.52 -26.89
C PRO A 289 7.50 11.54 -27.71
N GLY A 290 8.21 12.43 -28.39
CA GLY A 290 7.62 13.54 -29.12
C GLY A 290 6.66 13.06 -30.21
N THR A 291 5.52 13.73 -30.30
CA THR A 291 4.46 13.44 -31.29
C THR A 291 4.76 13.97 -32.69
N THR A 292 5.84 14.75 -32.84
CA THR A 292 6.26 15.37 -34.11
C THR A 292 7.64 14.91 -34.52
N ALA A 293 7.94 14.93 -35.83
CA ALA A 293 9.26 14.56 -36.34
C ALA A 293 10.40 15.52 -35.91
N THR A 294 10.07 16.65 -35.29
CA THR A 294 11.01 17.70 -34.88
C THR A 294 11.38 17.66 -33.40
N ALA A 295 10.65 16.90 -32.57
CA ALA A 295 10.87 16.80 -31.14
C ALA A 295 11.06 15.32 -30.75
N ASP A 296 12.12 15.04 -29.98
CA ASP A 296 12.30 13.70 -29.39
C ASP A 296 11.44 13.54 -28.13
N TRP A 297 11.13 14.66 -27.46
CA TRP A 297 10.35 14.69 -26.22
C TRP A 297 9.31 15.81 -26.21
N ASP A 298 8.13 15.49 -25.69
CA ASP A 298 7.09 16.44 -25.30
C ASP A 298 7.01 16.50 -23.76
N VAL A 299 6.89 17.72 -23.22
CA VAL A 299 6.73 18.00 -21.78
C VAL A 299 5.26 17.90 -21.40
N HIS A 300 5.02 17.17 -20.31
CA HIS A 300 3.71 16.93 -19.73
C HIS A 300 3.75 17.08 -18.21
N TRP A 301 2.56 17.11 -17.61
CA TRP A 301 2.38 17.32 -16.17
C TRP A 301 1.61 16.15 -15.57
N ARG A 302 2.06 15.72 -14.39
CA ARG A 302 1.39 14.73 -13.57
C ARG A 302 1.17 15.27 -12.17
N ILE A 303 -0.04 15.07 -11.65
CA ILE A 303 -0.47 15.60 -10.35
C ILE A 303 -1.15 14.50 -9.53
N PRO A 304 -1.17 14.60 -8.18
CA PRO A 304 -1.97 13.70 -7.36
C PRO A 304 -3.45 13.76 -7.74
N ALA A 305 -4.16 12.64 -7.57
CA ALA A 305 -5.61 12.60 -7.78
C ALA A 305 -6.32 13.51 -6.78
N LEU A 306 -7.28 14.29 -7.28
CA LEU A 306 -8.11 15.19 -6.48
C LEU A 306 -9.50 14.55 -6.37
N GLY A 307 -9.95 14.30 -5.13
CA GLY A 307 -11.07 13.40 -4.80
C GLY A 307 -12.26 13.42 -5.78
N GLY A 308 -12.48 12.28 -6.45
CA GLY A 308 -13.63 12.06 -7.34
C GLY A 308 -13.60 12.80 -8.69
N ALA A 309 -12.61 13.65 -8.94
CA ALA A 309 -12.51 14.38 -10.20
C ALA A 309 -11.96 13.48 -11.33
N GLY A 310 -12.76 13.25 -12.37
CA GLY A 310 -12.30 12.54 -13.57
C GLY A 310 -11.33 13.37 -14.42
N THR A 311 -11.51 14.70 -14.43
CA THR A 311 -10.74 15.65 -15.23
C THR A 311 -10.41 16.90 -14.41
N VAL A 312 -9.18 17.40 -14.54
CA VAL A 312 -8.64 18.56 -13.82
C VAL A 312 -8.01 19.53 -14.81
N ASP A 313 -8.38 20.81 -14.75
CA ASP A 313 -7.71 21.87 -15.52
C ASP A 313 -6.57 22.48 -14.70
N LEU A 314 -5.35 22.38 -15.22
CA LEU A 314 -4.14 22.96 -14.65
C LEU A 314 -3.85 24.30 -15.32
N VAL A 315 -3.65 25.35 -14.51
CA VAL A 315 -3.34 26.70 -14.97
C VAL A 315 -2.03 27.18 -14.34
N ALA A 316 -1.07 27.59 -15.16
CA ALA A 316 0.18 28.21 -14.71
C ALA A 316 0.76 29.09 -15.83
N GLY A 317 1.23 30.30 -15.48
CA GLY A 317 1.65 31.29 -16.48
C GLY A 317 0.50 31.61 -17.44
N ASP A 318 0.79 31.59 -18.73
CA ASP A 318 -0.22 31.75 -19.80
C ASP A 318 -0.78 30.40 -20.28
N GLY A 319 -0.39 29.29 -19.63
CA GLY A 319 -0.74 27.94 -20.03
C GLY A 319 -1.94 27.36 -19.31
N ARG A 320 -2.74 26.59 -20.05
CA ARG A 320 -3.84 25.77 -19.53
C ARG A 320 -3.76 24.36 -20.10
N TRP A 321 -3.66 23.38 -19.23
CA TRP A 321 -3.61 21.96 -19.59
C TRP A 321 -4.74 21.21 -18.93
N GLN A 322 -5.23 20.17 -19.60
CA GLN A 322 -6.21 19.27 -19.02
C GLN A 322 -5.53 17.96 -18.64
N ALA A 323 -5.65 17.58 -17.37
CA ALA A 323 -5.20 16.32 -16.81
C ALA A 323 -6.39 15.40 -16.55
N THR A 324 -6.23 14.11 -16.80
CA THR A 324 -7.26 13.09 -16.59
C THR A 324 -6.74 12.04 -15.63
N LEU A 325 -7.63 11.51 -14.78
CA LEU A 325 -7.30 10.43 -13.86
C LEU A 325 -6.69 9.22 -14.62
N GLU A 326 -5.61 8.67 -14.08
CA GLU A 326 -4.91 7.49 -14.57
C GLU A 326 -5.63 6.19 -14.15
N GLU A 327 -5.30 5.07 -14.79
CA GLU A 327 -5.90 3.75 -14.56
C GLU A 327 -5.84 3.30 -13.08
N THR A 328 -4.77 3.64 -12.37
CA THR A 328 -4.60 3.32 -10.94
C THR A 328 -5.39 4.21 -9.99
N GLY A 329 -5.96 5.32 -10.48
CA GLY A 329 -6.80 6.23 -9.70
C GLY A 329 -6.05 7.12 -8.69
N THR A 330 -4.72 7.09 -8.67
CA THR A 330 -3.89 7.82 -7.69
C THR A 330 -3.39 9.17 -8.21
N HIS A 331 -3.31 9.34 -9.53
CA HIS A 331 -2.81 10.55 -10.20
C HIS A 331 -3.69 10.93 -11.38
N ALA A 332 -3.58 12.20 -11.78
CA ALA A 332 -4.04 12.67 -13.07
C ALA A 332 -2.86 13.17 -13.91
N SER A 333 -2.87 12.83 -15.20
CA SER A 333 -1.81 13.21 -16.14
C SER A 333 -2.39 13.96 -17.33
N THR A 334 -1.66 14.96 -17.82
CA THR A 334 -2.02 15.62 -19.08
C THR A 334 -1.84 14.64 -20.23
N ARG A 335 -2.80 14.57 -21.17
CA ARG A 335 -2.75 13.62 -22.29
C ARG A 335 -2.32 14.26 -23.62
N SER A 336 -2.54 15.56 -23.77
CA SER A 336 -2.20 16.32 -24.98
C SER A 336 -0.86 17.02 -24.82
N ALA A 337 -0.06 17.03 -25.89
CA ALA A 337 1.21 17.75 -25.98
C ALA A 337 1.03 19.26 -26.29
N GLY A 338 -0.14 19.84 -26.02
CA GLY A 338 -0.37 21.27 -26.26
C GLY A 338 0.54 22.19 -25.43
N LEU A 339 0.85 23.37 -25.98
CA LEU A 339 1.55 24.46 -25.30
C LEU A 339 3.00 24.13 -24.88
N GLN A 340 3.75 23.38 -25.70
CA GLN A 340 5.15 22.98 -25.38
C GLN A 340 6.09 24.17 -25.10
N ASP A 341 5.96 25.27 -25.83
CA ASP A 341 6.77 26.47 -25.60
C ASP A 341 6.55 27.04 -24.19
N GLU A 342 5.29 27.08 -23.74
CA GLU A 342 4.93 27.56 -22.41
C GLU A 342 5.34 26.55 -21.34
N ALA A 343 5.12 25.25 -21.58
CA ALA A 343 5.57 24.19 -20.67
C ALA A 343 7.09 24.26 -20.45
N GLY A 344 7.86 24.43 -21.53
CA GLY A 344 9.31 24.63 -21.48
C GLY A 344 9.71 25.87 -20.68
N ARG A 345 9.02 27.00 -20.86
CA ARG A 345 9.27 28.21 -20.04
C ARG A 345 9.03 27.99 -18.55
N LEU A 346 7.99 27.24 -18.19
CA LEU A 346 7.72 26.90 -16.78
C LEU A 346 8.82 26.02 -16.19
N VAL A 347 9.37 25.05 -16.94
CA VAL A 347 10.52 24.24 -16.49
C VAL A 347 11.77 25.10 -16.29
N VAL A 348 12.05 26.01 -17.23
CA VAL A 348 13.19 26.95 -17.11
C VAL A 348 13.02 27.84 -15.88
N LYS A 349 11.82 28.39 -15.66
CA LYS A 349 11.51 29.18 -14.46
C LYS A 349 11.69 28.36 -13.18
N ALA A 350 11.25 27.10 -13.20
CA ALA A 350 11.45 26.14 -12.12
C ALA A 350 12.92 25.72 -11.92
N GLY A 351 13.86 26.16 -12.76
CA GLY A 351 15.29 26.07 -12.49
C GLY A 351 15.82 27.18 -11.57
N ALA A 352 15.03 28.24 -11.35
CA ALA A 352 15.44 29.42 -10.58
C ALA A 352 14.54 29.69 -9.36
N SER A 353 13.24 29.37 -9.44
CA SER A 353 12.27 29.55 -8.34
C SER A 353 11.12 28.57 -8.46
N ASP A 354 10.40 28.30 -7.37
CA ASP A 354 9.16 27.52 -7.41
C ASP A 354 8.15 28.11 -8.41
N VAL A 355 7.42 27.24 -9.10
CA VAL A 355 6.36 27.62 -10.05
C VAL A 355 5.03 27.09 -9.54
N GLU A 356 4.11 27.99 -9.26
CA GLU A 356 2.77 27.62 -8.80
C GLU A 356 1.85 27.25 -9.96
N PHE A 357 1.05 26.22 -9.74
CA PHE A 357 -0.06 25.79 -10.57
C PHE A 357 -1.37 25.92 -9.79
N THR A 358 -2.44 26.24 -10.49
CA THR A 358 -3.80 26.18 -9.96
C THR A 358 -4.55 25.06 -10.66
N ALA A 359 -5.03 24.09 -9.89
CA ALA A 359 -5.87 22.99 -10.35
C ALA A 359 -7.35 23.32 -10.09
N LEU A 360 -8.14 23.30 -11.17
CA LEU A 360 -9.58 23.54 -11.16
C LEU A 360 -10.30 22.23 -11.53
N PHE A 361 -11.26 21.79 -10.74
CA PHE A 361 -11.97 20.52 -10.94
C PHE A 361 -13.40 20.58 -10.40
N VAL A 362 -14.21 19.57 -10.69
CA VAL A 362 -15.54 19.39 -10.12
C VAL A 362 -15.50 18.16 -9.23
N GLU A 363 -15.83 18.31 -7.94
CA GLU A 363 -15.90 17.18 -6.99
C GLU A 363 -17.10 16.30 -7.35
N GLY A 364 -16.95 14.97 -7.24
CA GLY A 364 -17.99 14.01 -7.61
C GLY A 364 -19.28 14.20 -6.80
N GLY A 365 -20.38 14.47 -7.51
CA GLY A 365 -21.68 14.84 -6.95
C GLY A 365 -22.01 16.28 -7.33
N ASP A 366 -22.93 16.47 -8.28
CA ASP A 366 -23.30 17.72 -8.96
C ASP A 366 -23.63 18.95 -8.07
N GLU A 367 -23.54 18.84 -6.74
CA GLU A 367 -23.99 19.84 -5.78
C GLU A 367 -22.87 20.68 -5.13
N ASN A 368 -21.59 20.29 -5.18
CA ASN A 368 -20.52 20.95 -4.42
C ASN A 368 -19.72 22.05 -5.15
N GLY A 369 -20.02 22.34 -6.42
CA GLY A 369 -19.37 23.42 -7.18
C GLY A 369 -17.90 23.14 -7.56
N PRO A 370 -17.21 24.10 -8.21
CA PRO A 370 -15.83 23.91 -8.68
C PRO A 370 -14.82 23.96 -7.52
N GLY A 371 -14.08 22.88 -7.34
CA GLY A 371 -12.93 22.79 -6.44
C GLY A 371 -11.70 23.48 -7.02
N VAL A 372 -10.94 24.14 -6.14
CA VAL A 372 -9.66 24.78 -6.47
C VAL A 372 -8.57 24.25 -5.53
N ARG A 373 -7.41 23.88 -6.09
CA ARG A 373 -6.21 23.47 -5.35
C ARG A 373 -4.98 24.18 -5.92
N ARG A 374 -4.05 24.58 -5.04
CA ARG A 374 -2.76 25.16 -5.44
C ARG A 374 -1.70 24.07 -5.36
N LEU A 375 -0.95 23.91 -6.45
CA LEU A 375 0.12 22.93 -6.60
C LEU A 375 1.44 23.65 -6.90
N VAL A 376 2.58 23.00 -6.69
CA VAL A 376 3.90 23.59 -6.95
C VAL A 376 4.76 22.67 -7.81
N LEU A 377 5.39 23.22 -8.84
CA LEU A 377 6.55 22.63 -9.50
C LEU A 377 7.80 23.19 -8.80
N PRO A 378 8.51 22.39 -7.98
CA PRO A 378 9.55 22.89 -7.10
C PRO A 378 10.79 23.34 -7.87
N MET A 379 11.53 24.28 -7.30
CA MET A 379 12.82 24.77 -7.78
C MET A 379 13.85 23.64 -7.81
N ARG A 380 14.27 23.25 -9.01
CA ARG A 380 15.27 22.19 -9.24
C ARG A 380 16.05 22.51 -10.49
N GLN A 381 17.38 22.46 -10.40
CA GLN A 381 18.29 22.57 -11.57
C GLN A 381 18.65 21.21 -12.16
N ILE A 382 18.42 20.13 -11.40
CA ILE A 382 18.57 18.74 -11.82
C ILE A 382 17.30 18.01 -11.38
N ARG A 383 16.64 17.34 -12.32
CA ARG A 383 15.45 16.52 -12.10
C ARG A 383 15.78 15.08 -12.48
N VAL A 384 15.50 14.15 -11.58
CA VAL A 384 15.68 12.72 -11.81
C VAL A 384 14.40 12.18 -12.41
N LEU A 385 14.50 11.50 -13.55
CA LEU A 385 13.40 10.87 -14.25
C LEU A 385 13.64 9.35 -14.33
N ALA A 386 12.58 8.57 -14.25
CA ALA A 386 12.64 7.11 -14.43
C ALA A 386 11.53 6.66 -15.39
N TRP A 387 11.82 5.59 -16.14
CA TRP A 387 10.83 4.92 -16.97
C TRP A 387 9.71 4.35 -16.10
N ASP A 388 8.47 4.62 -16.50
CA ASP A 388 7.26 4.10 -15.87
C ASP A 388 6.15 3.92 -16.93
N VAL A 389 5.10 3.18 -16.57
CA VAL A 389 3.88 2.98 -17.38
C VAL A 389 2.68 3.17 -16.46
N PRO A 390 2.36 4.41 -16.06
CA PRO A 390 1.33 4.66 -15.07
C PRO A 390 -0.07 4.30 -15.58
N ASP A 391 -0.32 4.54 -16.86
CA ASP A 391 -1.56 4.28 -17.59
C ASP A 391 -1.21 3.57 -18.91
N SER A 392 -1.80 2.40 -19.13
CA SER A 392 -1.54 1.57 -20.31
C SER A 392 -1.82 2.28 -21.63
N ALA A 393 -2.72 3.26 -21.64
CA ALA A 393 -3.06 4.07 -22.82
C ALA A 393 -2.00 5.12 -23.18
N LEU A 394 -1.10 5.48 -22.25
CA LEU A 394 -0.07 6.50 -22.47
C LEU A 394 1.29 5.91 -22.87
N GLY A 395 1.48 4.61 -22.64
CA GLY A 395 2.73 3.91 -22.97
C GLY A 395 3.86 4.20 -21.98
N GLN A 396 5.10 4.05 -22.43
CA GLN A 396 6.29 4.31 -21.61
C GLN A 396 6.59 5.81 -21.51
N GLU A 397 6.82 6.28 -20.30
CA GLU A 397 7.06 7.70 -19.99
C GLU A 397 8.27 7.86 -19.06
N LEU A 398 8.96 9.00 -19.15
CA LEU A 398 9.95 9.41 -18.16
C LEU A 398 9.30 10.33 -17.14
N ILE A 399 9.09 9.84 -15.93
CA ILE A 399 8.39 10.58 -14.85
C ILE A 399 9.40 11.04 -13.82
N GLU A 400 9.22 12.26 -13.29
CA GLU A 400 10.05 12.79 -12.19
C GLU A 400 9.92 11.96 -10.91
N ARG A 401 11.06 11.55 -10.34
CA ARG A 401 11.19 10.64 -9.18
C ARG A 401 12.38 11.00 -8.30
N GLU A 402 12.50 10.28 -7.19
CA GLU A 402 13.75 10.20 -6.42
C GLU A 402 14.79 9.34 -7.14
N VAL A 403 16.05 9.41 -6.70
CA VAL A 403 17.16 8.60 -7.26
C VAL A 403 16.91 7.11 -6.97
N PRO A 404 16.71 6.26 -8.00
CA PRO A 404 16.45 4.84 -7.77
C PRO A 404 17.59 4.13 -7.04
N LEU A 405 17.31 3.05 -6.32
CA LEU A 405 18.36 2.23 -5.69
C LEU A 405 19.21 1.48 -6.72
N SER A 406 18.59 0.96 -7.78
CA SER A 406 19.29 0.16 -8.79
C SER A 406 18.73 0.42 -10.17
N GLY A 407 19.50 0.09 -11.22
CA GLY A 407 19.14 0.23 -12.62
C GLY A 407 19.33 1.64 -13.18
N PRO A 408 18.80 1.91 -14.40
CA PRO A 408 19.03 3.18 -15.09
C PRO A 408 18.05 4.29 -14.70
N CYS A 409 18.50 5.54 -14.57
CA CYS A 409 17.64 6.71 -14.53
C CYS A 409 18.13 7.79 -15.50
N PHE A 410 17.33 8.83 -15.70
CA PHE A 410 17.63 9.94 -16.59
C PHE A 410 17.71 11.22 -15.78
N LEU A 411 18.64 12.09 -16.12
CA LEU A 411 18.79 13.39 -15.49
C LEU A 411 18.41 14.45 -16.52
N LEU A 412 17.34 15.19 -16.26
CA LEU A 412 17.01 16.43 -16.96
C LEU A 412 17.65 17.57 -16.17
N TYR A 413 18.57 18.31 -16.77
CA TYR A 413 19.38 19.30 -16.05
C TYR A 413 19.57 20.60 -16.83
N ALA A 414 19.67 21.72 -16.12
CA ALA A 414 20.05 23.00 -16.71
C ALA A 414 21.50 22.94 -17.22
N ASP A 415 21.80 23.55 -18.36
CA ASP A 415 23.10 23.40 -19.04
C ASP A 415 24.29 23.83 -18.18
N ASP A 416 24.08 24.73 -17.22
CA ASP A 416 25.11 25.15 -16.24
C ASP A 416 25.51 24.04 -15.24
N GLN A 417 24.66 23.02 -15.05
CA GLN A 417 24.93 21.85 -14.22
C GLN A 417 25.77 20.79 -14.93
N ALA A 418 26.01 20.91 -16.25
CA ALA A 418 26.77 19.92 -17.02
C ALA A 418 28.17 19.68 -16.41
N GLY A 419 28.87 20.75 -16.02
CA GLY A 419 30.19 20.65 -15.40
C GLY A 419 30.16 20.02 -14.00
N PHE A 420 29.09 20.27 -13.23
CA PHE A 420 28.87 19.63 -11.93
C PHE A 420 28.66 18.12 -12.09
N LEU A 421 27.77 17.71 -12.99
CA LEU A 421 27.47 16.30 -13.26
C LEU A 421 28.69 15.56 -13.80
N ALA A 422 29.43 16.14 -14.74
CA ALA A 422 30.67 15.54 -15.27
C ALA A 422 31.71 15.30 -14.16
N ARG A 423 31.86 16.24 -13.22
CA ARG A 423 32.80 16.12 -12.10
C ARG A 423 32.38 15.07 -11.08
N HIS A 424 31.09 15.05 -10.72
CA HIS A 424 30.59 14.17 -9.64
C HIS A 424 30.24 12.77 -10.12
N LEU A 425 29.86 12.60 -11.39
CA LEU A 425 29.42 11.32 -11.95
C LEU A 425 30.32 10.78 -13.08
N GLY A 426 31.13 11.61 -13.73
CA GLY A 426 31.91 11.20 -14.92
C GLY A 426 32.97 10.13 -14.66
N ALA A 427 33.53 10.09 -13.44
CA ALA A 427 34.43 9.01 -13.00
C ALA A 427 33.70 7.92 -12.20
N SER A 428 32.38 8.02 -12.04
CA SER A 428 31.59 7.07 -11.27
C SER A 428 31.45 5.76 -12.01
N ARG A 429 31.47 4.65 -11.26
CA ARG A 429 31.09 3.33 -11.79
C ARG A 429 29.62 3.28 -12.23
N ALA A 430 28.81 4.25 -11.80
CA ALA A 430 27.40 4.39 -12.18
C ALA A 430 27.18 4.68 -13.68
N ARG A 431 28.22 5.04 -14.44
CA ARG A 431 28.22 5.36 -15.88
C ARG A 431 27.19 6.43 -16.24
N TRP A 432 27.65 7.68 -16.27
CA TRP A 432 26.88 8.84 -16.69
C TRP A 432 27.25 9.26 -18.12
N GLU A 433 26.25 9.56 -18.95
CA GLU A 433 26.45 10.10 -20.29
C GLU A 433 25.35 11.11 -20.70
N PRO A 434 25.71 12.26 -21.29
CA PRO A 434 24.73 13.20 -21.84
C PRO A 434 24.20 12.74 -23.21
N PHE A 435 22.96 13.11 -23.52
CA PHE A 435 22.31 12.85 -24.80
C PHE A 435 22.09 14.14 -25.59
N ILE A 436 22.12 14.04 -26.92
CA ILE A 436 21.58 15.08 -27.78
C ILE A 436 20.10 14.78 -27.97
N SER A 437 19.22 15.69 -27.57
CA SER A 437 17.78 15.53 -27.64
C SER A 437 17.08 16.82 -28.05
N LYS A 438 16.02 16.70 -28.84
CA LYS A 438 15.16 17.80 -29.30
C LYS A 438 13.85 17.83 -28.52
N GLY A 439 13.21 18.98 -28.48
CA GLY A 439 11.93 19.18 -27.77
C GLY A 439 12.08 19.44 -26.26
N LEU A 440 13.31 19.48 -25.75
CA LEU A 440 13.58 19.86 -24.35
C LEU A 440 13.46 21.37 -24.13
N PRO A 441 13.19 21.82 -22.89
CA PRO A 441 13.22 23.24 -22.53
C PRO A 441 14.53 23.92 -22.93
N ARG A 442 14.46 25.18 -23.35
CA ARG A 442 15.66 25.93 -23.77
C ARG A 442 16.66 26.06 -22.62
N GLY A 443 17.92 25.71 -22.86
CA GLY A 443 18.97 25.77 -21.84
C GLY A 443 18.97 24.56 -20.90
N TRP A 444 18.29 23.48 -21.27
CA TRP A 444 18.24 22.23 -20.55
C TRP A 444 18.64 21.06 -21.45
N SER A 445 19.31 20.09 -20.85
CA SER A 445 19.83 18.90 -21.49
C SER A 445 19.35 17.64 -20.74
N LEU A 446 19.38 16.50 -21.42
CA LEU A 446 19.04 15.19 -20.86
C LEU A 446 20.27 14.29 -20.91
N GLY A 447 20.46 13.45 -19.90
CA GLY A 447 21.46 12.39 -19.94
C GLY A 447 21.04 11.17 -19.15
N GLY A 448 21.76 10.06 -19.33
CA GLY A 448 21.48 8.76 -18.74
C GLY A 448 22.50 8.36 -17.69
N LEU A 449 22.00 7.77 -16.61
CA LEU A 449 22.79 7.16 -15.56
C LEU A 449 22.42 5.68 -15.47
N HIS A 450 23.34 4.78 -15.81
CA HIS A 450 23.00 3.37 -16.07
C HIS A 450 22.89 2.49 -14.83
N HIS A 451 23.72 2.74 -13.83
CA HIS A 451 23.87 1.86 -12.66
C HIS A 451 23.72 2.65 -11.35
N CYS A 452 22.48 3.00 -10.98
CA CYS A 452 22.23 3.74 -9.74
C CYS A 452 22.73 2.98 -8.49
N GLU A 453 22.78 1.65 -8.53
CA GLU A 453 23.28 0.80 -7.45
C GLU A 453 24.76 1.01 -7.13
N LEU A 454 25.51 1.63 -8.05
CA LEU A 454 26.93 1.94 -7.90
C LEU A 454 27.18 3.39 -7.47
N LEU A 455 26.13 4.18 -7.20
CA LEU A 455 26.24 5.53 -6.68
C LEU A 455 26.68 5.52 -5.21
N LEU A 456 27.64 6.37 -4.89
CA LEU A 456 28.01 6.68 -3.51
C LEU A 456 26.90 7.51 -2.83
N PRO A 457 26.76 7.42 -1.48
CA PRO A 457 25.78 8.20 -0.75
C PRO A 457 25.84 9.71 -1.01
N GLU A 458 27.06 10.26 -1.14
CA GLU A 458 27.27 11.68 -1.47
C GLU A 458 26.76 12.06 -2.86
N GLN A 459 26.89 11.16 -3.85
CA GLN A 459 26.38 11.37 -5.20
C GLN A 459 24.85 11.33 -5.22
N ARG A 460 24.23 10.45 -4.43
CA ARG A 460 22.78 10.40 -4.27
C ARG A 460 22.23 11.69 -3.66
N LEU A 461 22.87 12.17 -2.60
CA LEU A 461 22.48 13.41 -1.94
C LEU A 461 22.61 14.64 -2.87
N ALA A 462 23.69 14.69 -3.65
CA ALA A 462 23.90 15.71 -4.67
C ALA A 462 22.76 15.76 -5.71
N LEU A 463 22.28 14.60 -6.17
CA LEU A 463 21.19 14.51 -7.15
C LEU A 463 19.80 14.79 -6.56
N ALA A 464 19.62 14.67 -5.24
CA ALA A 464 18.35 14.95 -4.56
C ALA A 464 18.05 16.45 -4.35
N GLY A 465 18.89 17.36 -4.88
CA GLY A 465 18.71 18.81 -4.80
C GLY A 465 19.62 19.54 -3.79
N GLY A 466 20.73 18.93 -3.37
CA GLY A 466 21.67 19.51 -2.42
C GLY A 466 22.57 20.62 -2.99
N GLN A 467 22.03 21.83 -3.16
CA GLN A 467 22.81 23.07 -3.22
C GLN A 467 22.26 24.02 -2.14
N GLY A 468 22.86 24.01 -0.94
CA GLY A 468 22.64 25.05 0.08
C GLY A 468 22.14 24.60 1.46
N VAL A 469 22.90 23.76 2.18
CA VAL A 469 23.04 23.96 3.63
C VAL A 469 24.52 24.10 3.93
N SER A 470 24.87 25.30 4.37
CA SER A 470 26.17 25.67 4.88
C SER A 470 26.58 24.79 6.06
N SER A 471 27.89 24.66 6.20
CA SER A 471 28.59 24.19 7.39
C SER A 471 27.91 24.58 8.71
N GLY A 472 27.57 23.59 9.54
CA GLY A 472 27.21 23.83 10.92
C GLY A 472 26.37 22.74 11.54
N LEU A 473 26.97 21.58 11.84
CA LEU A 473 26.70 20.84 13.07
C LEU A 473 27.84 19.83 13.30
N ALA A 474 28.42 19.98 14.47
CA ALA A 474 29.63 19.38 15.00
C ALA A 474 29.86 17.90 14.62
N ARG A 475 31.09 17.63 14.17
CA ARG A 475 31.75 16.34 14.39
C ARG A 475 31.66 16.03 15.90
N ILE A 476 30.89 15.02 16.28
CA ILE A 476 31.12 14.33 17.55
C ILE A 476 32.30 13.39 17.29
N PRO A 477 33.47 13.58 17.94
CA PRO A 477 34.55 12.62 17.84
C PRO A 477 34.15 11.38 18.63
N LEU A 478 34.07 10.23 17.95
CA LEU A 478 34.14 8.94 18.62
C LEU A 478 35.53 8.83 19.25
N VAL A 479 35.57 8.87 20.58
CA VAL A 479 36.73 8.52 21.40
C VAL A 479 36.29 7.39 22.33
N GLY A 480 37.04 6.29 22.32
CA GLY A 480 36.99 5.23 23.33
C GLY A 480 36.16 4.03 22.91
#